data_AF-A0A924RYS8-F1
#
_entry.id   AF-A0A924RYS8-F1
#
_cell.length_a   1.000
_cell.length_b   1.000
_cell.length_c   1.000
_cell.angle_alpha   90.00
_cell.angle_beta   90.00
_cell.angle_gamma   90.00
#
_symmetry.space_group_name_H-M   'P 1'
#
loop_
_entity.id
_entity.type
_entity.pdbx_description
1 polymer ?
#
loop_
_entity_poly.entity_id
_entity_poly.type
_entity_poly.pdbx_seq_one_letter_code
_entity_poly.pdbx_strand_id
1 'polypeptide(L)' 'MEKIFNGFEPELTDLSPEVKAKALEIAEKLMKEKNMPKSEAIKLGIYQAEEWFFDLEG' A
#
# COMPACT_ATOMS: atom_id res chain seq x y z
N MET A 1 -3.69 -15.35 3.04
CA MET A 1 -2.64 -14.43 3.52
C MET A 1 -3.33 -13.24 4.20
N GLU A 2 -3.73 -13.36 5.47
CA GLU A 2 -4.71 -12.42 6.07
C GLU A 2 -4.23 -11.64 7.31
N LYS A 3 -2.94 -11.68 7.67
CA LYS A 3 -2.48 -11.06 8.94
C LYS A 3 -1.28 -10.14 8.80
N ILE A 4 -1.00 -9.67 7.59
CA ILE A 4 0.13 -8.78 7.36
C ILE A 4 -0.32 -7.32 7.56
N PHE A 5 -1.57 -6.92 7.39
CA PHE A 5 -1.88 -5.47 7.32
C PHE A 5 -2.81 -4.95 8.43
N ASN A 6 -3.15 -5.75 9.44
CA ASN A 6 -4.13 -5.38 10.48
C ASN A 6 -3.78 -4.12 11.30
N GLY A 7 -2.51 -3.70 11.35
CA GLY A 7 -2.09 -2.46 12.03
C GLY A 7 -2.25 -1.19 11.18
N PHE A 8 -2.57 -1.33 9.90
CA PHE A 8 -2.67 -0.27 8.91
C PHE A 8 -4.08 -0.16 8.33
N GLU A 9 -5.03 -0.93 8.88
CA GLU A 9 -6.44 -0.88 8.50
C GLU A 9 -6.98 0.56 8.49
N PRO A 10 -6.75 1.44 9.47
CA PRO A 10 -7.28 2.80 9.44
C PRO A 10 -6.84 3.58 8.19
N GLU A 11 -5.56 3.49 7.84
CA GLU A 11 -4.95 4.17 6.68
C GLU A 11 -5.38 3.55 5.34
N LEU A 12 -5.86 2.30 5.36
CA LEU A 12 -6.37 1.58 4.20
C LEU A 12 -7.91 1.55 4.12
N THR A 13 -8.63 2.11 5.10
CA THR A 13 -10.10 2.07 5.14
C THR A 13 -10.71 3.18 4.29
N ASP A 14 -10.04 4.32 4.19
CA ASP A 14 -10.48 5.47 3.41
C ASP A 14 -10.07 5.40 1.92
N LEU A 15 -9.30 4.37 1.54
CA LEU A 15 -8.85 4.15 0.16
C LEU A 15 -9.87 3.36 -0.65
N SER A 16 -10.00 3.70 -1.94
CA SER A 16 -10.79 2.90 -2.87
C SER A 16 -10.24 1.46 -2.94
N PRO A 17 -11.07 0.44 -3.24
CA PRO A 17 -10.62 -0.95 -3.31
C PRO A 17 -9.43 -1.17 -4.26
N GLU A 18 -9.38 -0.40 -5.34
CA GLU A 18 -8.32 -0.45 -6.36
C GLU A 18 -7.00 0.11 -5.82
N VAL A 19 -7.04 1.29 -5.17
CA VAL A 19 -5.87 1.90 -4.51
C VAL A 19 -5.35 0.99 -3.40
N LYS A 20 -6.25 0.39 -2.61
CA LYS A 20 -5.87 -0.55 -1.54
C LYS A 20 -5.14 -1.77 -2.10
N ALA A 21 -5.65 -2.39 -3.17
CA ALA A 21 -4.98 -3.53 -3.80
C ALA A 21 -3.59 -3.15 -4.31
N LYS A 22 -3.47 -1.95 -4.90
CA LYS A 22 -2.20 -1.43 -5.39
C LYS A 22 -1.21 -1.14 -4.28
N ALA A 23 -1.66 -0.55 -3.18
CA ALA A 23 -0.85 -0.26 -2.01
C ALA A 23 -0.23 -1.53 -1.41
N LEU A 24 -1.02 -2.61 -1.32
CA LEU A 24 -0.55 -3.91 -0.85
C LEU A 24 0.48 -4.54 -1.79
N GLU A 25 0.26 -4.46 -3.11
CA GLU A 25 1.22 -4.93 -4.12
C GLU A 25 2.57 -4.23 -3.99
N ILE A 26 2.55 -2.89 -3.85
CA ILE A 26 3.76 -2.08 -3.73
C ILE A 26 4.45 -2.35 -2.39
N ALA A 27 3.71 -2.42 -1.29
CA ALA A 27 4.26 -2.73 0.02
C ALA A 27 4.94 -4.10 0.05
N GLU A 28 4.34 -5.13 -0.56
CA GLU A 28 4.98 -6.44 -0.68
C GLU A 28 6.29 -6.39 -1.48
N LYS A 29 6.33 -5.64 -2.58
CA LYS A 29 7.56 -5.45 -3.36
C LYS A 29 8.64 -4.75 -2.55
N LEU A 30 8.29 -3.67 -1.84
CA LEU A 30 9.23 -2.94 -0.98
C LEU A 30 9.80 -3.84 0.13
N MET A 31 8.97 -4.70 0.73
CA MET A 31 9.43 -5.66 1.72
C MET A 31 10.35 -6.73 1.10
N LYS A 32 10.00 -7.29 -0.06
CA LYS A 32 10.77 -8.37 -0.70
C LYS A 32 12.08 -7.90 -1.34
N GLU A 33 12.05 -6.77 -2.04
CA GLU A 33 13.17 -6.27 -2.84
C GLU A 33 14.10 -5.38 -2.05
N LYS A 34 13.55 -4.53 -1.17
CA LYS A 34 14.34 -3.56 -0.40
C LYS A 34 14.55 -3.97 1.06
N ASN A 35 14.04 -5.14 1.45
CA ASN A 35 14.04 -5.61 2.84
C ASN A 35 13.48 -4.55 3.81
N MET A 36 12.55 -3.74 3.32
CA MET A 36 12.04 -2.56 4.03
C MET A 36 11.19 -3.00 5.23
N PRO A 37 11.29 -2.32 6.38
CA PRO A 37 10.40 -2.55 7.49
C PRO A 37 8.96 -2.42 7.04
N LYS A 38 8.15 -3.42 7.42
CA LYS A 38 6.74 -3.53 7.06
C LYS A 38 5.95 -2.22 7.25
N SER A 39 6.19 -1.49 8.34
CA SER A 39 5.49 -0.22 8.58
C SER A 39 5.83 0.87 7.57
N GLU A 40 7.09 0.95 7.15
CA GLU A 40 7.53 1.90 6.14
C GLU A 40 7.06 1.49 4.75
N ALA A 41 7.13 0.18 4.44
CA ALA A 41 6.66 -0.36 3.18
C ALA A 41 5.17 -0.11 2.94
N ILE A 42 4.35 -0.18 4.00
CA ILE A 42 2.91 0.07 3.88
C ILE A 42 2.63 1.55 3.65
N LYS A 43 3.23 2.45 4.43
CA LYS A 43 3.04 3.90 4.24
C LYS A 43 3.48 4.35 2.85
N LEU A 44 4.63 3.87 2.40
CA LEU A 44 5.15 4.19 1.07
C LEU A 44 4.37 3.51 -0.05
N GLY A 45 3.79 2.33 0.22
CA GLY A 45 2.89 1.64 -0.69
C GLY A 45 1.58 2.38 -0.89
N ILE A 46 0.98 2.89 0.19
CA ILE A 46 -0.23 3.73 0.15
C ILE A 46 0.03 4.98 -0.67
N TYR A 47 1.08 5.75 -0.34
CA TYR A 47 1.41 6.98 -1.05
C TYR A 47 1.59 6.77 -2.56
N GLN A 48 2.37 5.74 -2.95
CA GLN A 48 2.57 5.43 -4.38
C GLN A 48 1.30 4.91 -5.07
N ALA A 49 0.40 4.25 -4.34
CA ALA A 49 -0.87 3.80 -4.89
C ALA A 49 -1.86 4.95 -5.11
N GLU A 50 -1.86 5.94 -4.21
CA GLU A 50 -2.64 7.17 -4.38
C GLU A 50 -2.12 8.00 -5.56
N GLU A 51 -0.79 8.16 -5.69
CA GLU A 51 -0.19 8.83 -6.87
C GLU A 51 -0.53 8.09 -8.17
N TRP A 52 -0.40 6.76 -8.19
CA TRP A 52 -0.77 5.95 -9.35
C TRP A 52 -2.24 6.12 -9.75
N PHE A 53 -3.15 6.22 -8.77
CA PHE A 53 -4.58 6.40 -9.04
C PHE A 53 -4.90 7.81 -9.53
N PHE A 54 -4.26 8.82 -8.95
CA PHE A 54 -4.39 10.21 -9.39
C PHE A 54 -3.89 10.41 -10.83
N ASP A 55 -2.76 9.78 -11.19
CA ASP A 55 -2.23 9.78 -12.56
C ASP A 55 -3.14 9.07 -13.58
N LEU A 56 -4.03 8.18 -13.13
CA LEU A 56 -5.00 7.50 -13.98
C LEU A 56 -6.32 8.28 -14.17
N GLU A 57 -6.67 9.18 -13.26
CA GLU A 57 -7.85 10.04 -13.37
C GLU A 57 -7.59 11.36 -14.14
N GLY A 58 -6.32 11.71 -14.40
CA GLY A 58 -5.89 12.90 -15.14
C GLY A 58 -5.89 12.76 -16.66
#